data_AF-A0A9E1MY51-F1
#
_entry.id   AF-A0A9E1MY51-F1
#
_cell.length_a   1.000
_cell.length_b   1.000
_cell.length_c   1.000
_cell.angle_alpha   90.00
_cell.angle_beta   90.00
_cell.angle_gamma   90.00
#
_symmetry.space_group_name_H-M   'P 1'
#
loop_
_entity.id
_entity.type
_entity.pdbx_description
1 polymer ?
#
loop_
_entity_poly.entity_id
_entity_poly.type
_entity_poly.pdbx_seq_one_letter_code
_entity_poly.pdbx_strand_id
1 'polypeptide(L)'
;MRSSIVLLVLAACTRSATPDTLAQKTPPEVVQGVVVNEKITVRNPTPHTIDVTVTASAPGQKEQEVTFGPIAPSEEDSGSIDVWTHGSFAIVASWKIDGKAIQSQPFTAMLEPTLPLTPVTLTLNSPYESGTLGVWSQVEWDMPEGMDE
;
A
#
# COMPACT_ATOMS: atom_id res chain seq x y z
N MET A 1 -49.90 56.26 -39.78
CA MET A 1 -49.18 57.15 -38.83
C MET A 1 -47.74 56.69 -38.81
N ARG A 2 -46.84 57.35 -39.56
CA ARG A 2 -45.85 58.32 -39.07
C ARG A 2 -45.00 57.78 -37.91
N SER A 3 -43.75 57.36 -38.17
CA SER A 3 -42.56 58.15 -37.81
C SER A 3 -41.26 57.42 -38.14
N SER A 4 -40.26 58.22 -38.49
CA SER A 4 -38.92 57.87 -38.99
C SER A 4 -37.84 58.22 -37.97
N ILE A 5 -36.68 57.52 -38.04
CA ILE A 5 -35.27 57.93 -37.76
C ILE A 5 -34.93 58.23 -36.26
N VAL A 6 -33.83 57.75 -35.64
CA VAL A 6 -32.39 58.16 -35.66
C VAL A 6 -31.59 57.05 -34.90
N LEU A 7 -30.60 56.33 -35.47
CA LEU A 7 -29.14 56.55 -35.57
C LEU A 7 -28.28 56.59 -34.26
N LEU A 8 -27.23 55.73 -34.24
CA LEU A 8 -25.99 55.66 -33.42
C LEU A 8 -26.15 55.31 -31.92
N VAL A 9 -25.40 54.35 -31.35
CA VAL A 9 -23.95 54.41 -31.10
C VAL A 9 -23.27 53.05 -31.28
N LEU A 10 -22.16 53.02 -32.01
CA LEU A 10 -21.17 51.95 -31.97
C LEU A 10 -20.47 51.94 -30.60
N ALA A 11 -20.45 50.79 -29.93
CA ALA A 11 -19.38 50.44 -29.01
C ALA A 11 -18.85 49.06 -29.42
N ALA A 12 -17.76 49.07 -30.18
CA ALA A 12 -16.94 47.89 -30.39
C ALA A 12 -16.25 47.53 -29.07
N CYS A 13 -16.50 46.31 -28.58
CA CYS A 13 -15.57 45.58 -27.71
C CYS A 13 -15.72 44.11 -28.06
N THR A 14 -14.88 43.66 -28.98
CA THR A 14 -14.63 42.24 -29.24
C THR A 14 -14.07 41.58 -27.98
N ARG A 15 -14.79 40.59 -27.44
CA ARG A 15 -14.18 39.50 -26.68
C ARG A 15 -14.92 38.21 -27.01
N SER A 16 -14.29 37.43 -27.88
CA SER A 16 -14.60 36.01 -28.07
C SER A 16 -14.41 35.30 -26.74
N ALA A 17 -15.45 34.63 -26.25
CA ALA A 17 -15.34 33.62 -25.21
C ALA A 17 -16.13 32.39 -25.66
N THR A 18 -15.38 31.31 -25.79
CA THR A 18 -15.66 29.95 -26.26
C THR A 18 -16.77 29.23 -25.47
N PRO A 19 -17.40 28.20 -26.05
CA PRO A 19 -18.50 27.47 -25.43
C PRO A 19 -18.04 26.68 -24.20
N ASP A 20 -18.92 26.63 -23.19
CA ASP A 20 -18.75 25.89 -21.94
C ASP A 20 -18.47 24.40 -22.19
N THR A 21 -17.19 24.02 -22.14
CA THR A 21 -16.80 22.63 -21.96
C THR A 21 -17.07 22.25 -20.52
N LEU A 22 -18.21 21.60 -20.27
CA LEU A 22 -18.44 20.82 -19.07
C LEU A 22 -17.24 19.88 -18.90
N ALA A 23 -16.43 20.11 -17.87
CA ALA A 23 -15.34 19.23 -17.50
C ALA A 23 -15.92 17.85 -17.15
N GLN A 24 -15.96 16.97 -18.14
CA GLN A 24 -16.24 15.55 -17.96
C GLN A 24 -15.10 15.03 -17.09
N LYS A 25 -15.39 14.82 -15.80
CA LYS A 25 -14.47 14.24 -14.83
C LYS A 25 -14.15 12.84 -15.32
N THR A 26 -13.07 12.68 -16.08
CA THR A 26 -12.54 11.38 -16.46
C THR A 26 -12.42 10.57 -15.16
N PRO A 27 -12.98 9.35 -15.08
CA PRO A 27 -12.69 8.46 -13.96
C PRO A 27 -11.19 8.40 -13.76
N PRO A 28 -10.67 8.41 -12.52
CA PRO A 28 -9.24 8.28 -12.31
C PRO A 28 -8.79 7.04 -13.09
N GLU A 29 -7.86 7.26 -14.01
CA GLU A 29 -7.24 6.19 -14.77
C GLU A 29 -6.70 5.21 -13.74
N VAL A 30 -7.26 4.00 -13.70
CA VAL A 30 -6.76 2.94 -12.85
C VAL A 30 -5.42 2.58 -13.47
N VAL A 31 -4.34 3.19 -12.97
CA VAL A 31 -2.98 2.77 -13.28
C VAL A 31 -2.93 1.32 -12.83
N GLN A 32 -3.03 0.40 -13.78
CA GLN A 32 -2.91 -1.02 -13.51
C GLN A 32 -1.45 -1.25 -13.12
N GLY A 33 -1.18 -1.21 -11.82
CA GLY A 33 0.12 -1.59 -11.28
C GLY A 33 0.49 -2.97 -11.80
N VAL A 34 1.78 -3.16 -12.11
CA VAL A 34 2.29 -4.48 -12.51
C VAL A 34 2.14 -5.40 -11.31
N VAL A 35 1.53 -6.57 -11.53
CA VAL A 35 1.46 -7.62 -10.50
C VAL A 35 2.82 -8.28 -10.41
N VAL A 36 3.34 -8.41 -9.19
CA VAL A 36 4.63 -9.02 -8.91
C VAL A 36 4.49 -9.95 -7.72
N ASN A 37 5.19 -11.06 -7.75
CA ASN A 37 5.23 -12.01 -6.66
C ASN A 37 6.33 -11.59 -5.68
N GLU A 38 5.94 -11.03 -4.53
CA GLU A 38 6.85 -10.55 -3.49
C GLU A 38 7.13 -11.67 -2.49
N LYS A 39 8.39 -11.85 -2.09
CA LYS A 39 8.79 -12.85 -1.09
C LYS A 39 8.95 -12.19 0.26
N ILE A 40 8.28 -12.73 1.28
CA ILE A 40 8.35 -12.23 2.64
C ILE A 40 8.88 -13.34 3.54
N THR A 41 9.88 -13.00 4.34
CA THR A 41 10.45 -13.84 5.39
C THR A 41 10.11 -13.25 6.74
N VAL A 42 9.56 -14.04 7.64
CA VAL A 42 9.21 -13.59 8.99
C VAL A 42 9.99 -14.38 10.03
N ARG A 43 10.73 -13.66 10.87
CA ARG A 43 11.53 -14.20 11.97
C ARG A 43 10.82 -14.01 13.30
N ASN A 44 10.73 -15.10 14.07
CA ASN A 44 10.11 -15.10 15.38
C ASN A 44 11.16 -15.23 16.49
N PRO A 45 11.75 -14.14 17.01
CA PRO A 45 12.64 -14.21 18.17
C PRO A 45 11.87 -14.24 19.51
N THR A 46 10.53 -14.33 19.48
CA THR A 46 9.71 -14.35 20.70
C THR A 46 9.67 -15.77 21.30
N PRO A 47 9.41 -15.91 22.61
CA PRO A 47 9.24 -17.23 23.23
C PRO A 47 7.88 -17.88 22.92
N HIS A 48 7.07 -17.29 22.04
CA HIS A 48 5.72 -17.77 21.70
C HIS A 48 5.67 -18.26 20.27
N THR A 49 4.83 -19.26 19.99
CA THR A 49 4.45 -19.58 18.61
C THR A 49 3.57 -18.46 18.06
N ILE A 50 3.87 -17.99 16.85
CA ILE A 50 3.13 -16.92 16.18
C ILE A 50 2.49 -17.42 14.88
N ASP A 51 1.34 -16.87 14.53
CA ASP A 51 0.74 -16.93 13.20
C ASP A 51 0.77 -15.53 12.60
N VAL A 52 1.14 -15.39 11.34
CA VAL A 52 1.35 -14.07 10.71
C VAL A 52 0.46 -13.92 9.49
N THR A 53 -0.30 -12.85 9.43
CA THR A 53 -1.11 -12.50 8.26
C THR A 53 -0.47 -11.32 7.54
N VAL A 54 -0.25 -11.48 6.24
CA VAL A 54 0.14 -10.42 5.33
C VAL A 54 -1.02 -10.12 4.40
N THR A 55 -1.36 -8.85 4.28
CA THR A 55 -2.42 -8.36 3.42
C THR A 55 -1.84 -7.36 2.43
N ALA A 56 -2.02 -7.57 1.14
CA ALA A 56 -1.59 -6.66 0.08
C ALA A 56 -2.78 -5.99 -0.61
N SER A 57 -2.71 -4.68 -0.79
CA SER A 57 -3.80 -3.85 -1.33
C SER A 57 -3.29 -2.81 -2.32
N ALA A 58 -4.10 -2.49 -3.33
CA ALA A 58 -3.84 -1.41 -4.27
C ALA A 58 -5.17 -0.82 -4.77
N PRO A 59 -5.23 0.48 -5.14
CA PRO A 59 -6.44 1.10 -5.65
C PRO A 59 -7.00 0.37 -6.87
N GLY A 60 -8.28 -0.02 -6.82
CA GLY A 60 -8.95 -0.72 -7.92
C GLY A 60 -8.60 -2.20 -8.06
N GLN A 61 -7.77 -2.75 -7.16
CA GLN A 61 -7.42 -4.17 -7.11
C GLN A 61 -8.14 -4.87 -5.97
N LYS A 62 -8.38 -6.19 -6.13
CA LYS A 62 -8.88 -7.02 -5.04
C LYS A 62 -7.72 -7.33 -4.10
N GLU A 63 -7.90 -7.07 -2.82
CA GLU A 63 -6.93 -7.39 -1.76
C GLU A 63 -6.48 -8.86 -1.81
N GLN A 64 -5.18 -9.10 -1.64
CA GLN A 64 -4.59 -10.43 -1.43
C GLN A 64 -4.23 -10.62 0.03
N GLU A 65 -4.28 -11.86 0.48
CA GLU A 65 -3.88 -12.25 1.83
C GLU A 65 -3.09 -13.56 1.78
N VAL A 66 -2.02 -13.64 2.57
CA VAL A 66 -1.31 -14.88 2.86
C VAL A 66 -1.09 -15.00 4.37
N THR A 67 -1.17 -16.21 4.89
CA THR A 67 -0.86 -16.49 6.28
C THR A 67 0.36 -17.40 6.37
N PHE A 68 1.31 -17.04 7.22
CA PHE A 68 2.50 -17.83 7.56
C PHE A 68 2.34 -18.44 8.95
N GLY A 69 3.04 -19.55 9.16
CA GLY A 69 3.05 -20.25 10.44
C GLY A 69 2.10 -21.47 10.53
N PRO A 70 2.04 -22.09 11.71
CA PRO A 70 2.58 -21.60 12.98
C PRO A 70 4.12 -21.56 13.00
N ILE A 71 4.69 -20.40 13.34
CA ILE A 71 6.14 -20.17 13.43
C ILE A 71 6.57 -20.36 14.88
N ALA A 72 7.35 -21.40 15.16
CA ALA A 72 7.80 -21.72 16.51
C ALA A 72 8.80 -20.67 17.06
N PRO A 73 9.04 -20.64 18.39
CA PRO A 73 10.04 -19.76 18.98
C PRO A 73 11.43 -19.93 18.34
N SER A 74 12.07 -18.81 18.02
CA SER A 74 13.38 -18.72 17.35
C SER A 74 13.44 -19.31 15.93
N GLU A 75 12.31 -19.63 15.31
CA GLU A 75 12.23 -20.09 13.93
C GLU A 75 11.84 -18.94 12.99
N GLU A 76 11.94 -19.20 11.69
CA GLU A 76 11.46 -18.33 10.62
C GLU A 76 10.59 -19.09 9.63
N ASP A 77 9.73 -18.38 8.92
CA ASP A 77 8.94 -18.90 7.80
C ASP A 77 9.01 -17.92 6.63
N SER A 78 8.80 -18.42 5.41
CA SER A 78 8.82 -17.58 4.21
C SER A 78 7.73 -18.00 3.25
N GLY A 79 7.14 -17.03 2.57
CA GLY A 79 6.25 -17.30 1.46
C GLY A 79 6.14 -16.11 0.53
N SER A 80 5.32 -16.26 -0.50
CA SER A 80 5.11 -15.20 -1.48
C SER A 80 3.68 -14.71 -1.51
N ILE A 81 3.51 -13.44 -1.83
CA ILE A 81 2.21 -12.80 -2.04
C ILE A 81 2.26 -11.97 -3.32
N ASP A 82 1.17 -12.00 -4.08
CA ASP A 82 1.04 -11.13 -5.25
C ASP A 82 0.74 -9.69 -4.78
N VAL A 83 1.57 -8.77 -5.23
CA VAL A 83 1.50 -7.35 -4.92
C VAL A 83 1.50 -6.52 -6.20
N TRP A 84 1.20 -5.23 -6.10
CA TRP A 84 1.18 -4.32 -7.25
C TRP A 84 2.21 -3.21 -7.08
N THR A 85 2.84 -2.80 -8.18
CA THR A 85 3.54 -1.51 -8.20
C THR A 85 2.53 -0.40 -7.83
N HIS A 86 2.90 0.50 -6.92
CA HIS A 86 2.00 1.49 -6.27
C HIS A 86 1.01 0.93 -5.23
N GLY A 87 1.11 -0.35 -4.88
CA GLY A 87 0.33 -0.97 -3.82
C GLY A 87 0.91 -0.70 -2.43
N SER A 88 0.36 -1.40 -1.46
CA SER A 88 0.86 -1.45 -0.09
C SER A 88 0.65 -2.84 0.49
N PHE A 89 1.40 -3.18 1.51
CA PHE A 89 1.09 -4.34 2.32
C PHE A 89 1.07 -4.00 3.81
N ALA A 90 0.28 -4.76 4.56
CA ALA A 90 0.18 -4.71 6.01
C ALA A 90 0.46 -6.09 6.61
N ILE A 91 1.16 -6.14 7.72
CA ILE A 91 1.61 -7.41 8.34
C ILE A 91 1.29 -7.39 9.83
N VAL A 92 0.59 -8.42 10.27
CA VAL A 92 0.14 -8.60 11.66
C VAL A 92 0.52 -9.99 12.13
N ALA A 93 1.24 -10.07 13.25
CA ALA A 93 1.48 -11.32 13.94
C ALA A 93 0.43 -11.50 15.06
N SER A 94 0.03 -12.74 15.31
CA SER A 94 -0.88 -13.11 16.39
C SER A 94 -0.33 -14.29 17.18
N TRP A 95 -0.54 -14.29 18.48
CA TRP A 95 -0.11 -15.38 19.38
C TRP A 95 -0.97 -15.41 20.64
N LYS A 96 -0.72 -16.39 21.50
CA LYS A 96 -1.43 -16.54 22.78
C LYS A 96 -0.47 -16.42 23.97
N ILE A 97 -0.86 -15.63 24.96
CA ILE A 97 -0.22 -15.58 26.28
C ILE A 97 -1.30 -15.94 27.30
N ASP A 98 -1.07 -16.99 28.10
CA ASP A 98 -2.03 -17.48 29.11
C ASP A 98 -3.44 -17.72 28.54
N GLY A 99 -3.51 -18.21 27.30
CA GLY A 99 -4.76 -18.47 26.57
C GLY A 99 -5.43 -17.21 25.98
N LYS A 100 -4.92 -16.01 26.24
CA LYS A 100 -5.42 -14.76 25.65
C LYS A 100 -4.73 -14.49 24.32
N ALA A 101 -5.52 -14.23 23.28
CA ALA A 101 -5.01 -13.80 21.98
C ALA A 101 -4.41 -12.38 22.06
N ILE A 102 -3.21 -12.23 21.51
CA ILE A 102 -2.48 -10.98 21.36
C ILE A 102 -2.21 -10.78 19.87
N GLN A 103 -2.23 -9.53 19.43
CA GLN A 103 -1.84 -9.13 18.08
C GLN A 103 -0.71 -8.10 18.15
N SER A 104 0.16 -8.15 17.15
CA SER A 104 1.18 -7.12 16.94
C SER A 104 0.53 -5.81 16.50
N GLN A 105 1.29 -4.73 16.60
CA GLN A 105 1.02 -3.56 15.77
C GLN A 105 1.22 -3.95 14.30
N PRO A 106 0.36 -3.45 13.39
CA PRO A 106 0.57 -3.67 11.97
C PRO A 106 1.85 -2.97 11.53
N PHE A 107 2.72 -3.68 10.82
CA PHE A 107 3.70 -3.03 9.96
C PHE A 107 3.04 -2.73 8.62
N THR A 108 3.26 -1.55 8.04
CA THR A 108 2.72 -1.19 6.73
C THR A 108 3.80 -0.53 5.89
N ALA A 109 3.95 -0.98 4.65
CA ALA A 109 4.86 -0.40 3.68
C ALA A 109 4.13 -0.08 2.37
N MET A 110 4.52 1.03 1.74
CA MET A 110 4.12 1.36 0.38
C MET A 110 5.12 0.72 -0.59
N LEU A 111 4.62 0.15 -1.67
CA LEU A 111 5.45 -0.44 -2.70
C LEU A 111 5.82 0.65 -3.71
N GLU A 112 7.10 1.01 -3.73
CA GLU A 112 7.58 2.03 -4.65
C GLU A 112 7.55 1.51 -6.09
N PRO A 113 7.02 2.30 -7.04
CA PRO A 113 6.79 1.84 -8.40
C PRO A 113 8.03 1.80 -9.29
N THR A 114 9.10 2.48 -8.88
CA THR A 114 10.34 2.63 -9.66
C THR A 114 11.46 1.70 -9.19
N LEU A 115 11.30 1.07 -8.03
CA LEU A 115 12.26 0.13 -7.49
C LEU A 115 11.81 -1.29 -7.83
N PRO A 116 12.75 -2.20 -8.13
CA PRO A 116 12.38 -3.60 -8.20
C PRO A 116 11.83 -4.04 -6.84
N LEU A 117 10.84 -4.91 -6.88
CA LEU A 117 10.30 -5.50 -5.67
C LEU A 117 11.33 -6.44 -5.07
N THR A 118 11.58 -6.23 -3.79
CA THR A 118 12.74 -6.71 -3.05
C THR A 118 12.23 -7.56 -1.90
N PRO A 119 12.74 -8.79 -1.71
CA PRO A 119 12.31 -9.62 -0.61
C PRO A 119 12.39 -8.88 0.73
N VAL A 120 11.39 -9.09 1.57
CA VAL A 120 11.28 -8.40 2.86
C VAL A 120 11.53 -9.38 3.98
N THR A 121 12.53 -9.10 4.81
CA THR A 121 12.77 -9.83 6.05
C THR A 121 12.28 -9.00 7.23
N LEU A 122 11.37 -9.58 8.01
CA LEU A 122 10.70 -8.92 9.14
C LEU A 122 11.02 -9.65 10.43
N THR A 123 11.48 -8.90 11.43
CA THR A 123 11.74 -9.44 12.77
C THR A 123 10.78 -8.82 13.78
N LEU A 124 10.01 -9.65 14.48
CA LEU A 124 9.13 -9.21 15.56
C LEU A 124 9.93 -8.96 16.84
N ASN A 125 9.74 -7.84 17.54
CA ASN A 125 10.51 -7.54 18.75
C ASN A 125 10.14 -8.43 19.96
N SER A 126 11.12 -8.63 20.85
CA SER A 126 11.01 -9.23 22.19
C SER A 126 11.97 -8.46 23.13
N PRO A 127 11.61 -7.99 24.35
CA PRO A 127 10.62 -8.56 25.26
C PRO A 127 9.58 -7.56 25.84
N TYR A 128 8.70 -8.11 26.68
CA TYR A 128 7.71 -7.48 27.56
C TYR A 128 8.23 -6.33 28.46
N GLU A 129 9.54 -6.08 28.53
CA GLU A 129 10.15 -5.19 29.53
C GLU A 129 9.82 -3.70 29.35
N SER A 130 9.42 -3.25 28.16
CA SER A 130 9.11 -1.85 27.87
C SER A 130 7.63 -1.56 27.56
N GLY A 131 6.75 -2.56 27.66
CA GLY A 131 5.31 -2.40 27.39
C GLY A 131 4.93 -2.33 25.90
N THR A 132 5.88 -2.42 24.97
CA THR A 132 5.62 -2.51 23.52
C THR A 132 5.63 -3.97 23.06
N LEU A 133 4.55 -4.71 23.39
CA LEU A 133 4.32 -6.02 22.81
C LEU A 133 4.03 -5.90 21.31
N GLY A 134 4.72 -6.70 20.51
CA GLY A 134 4.38 -6.88 19.10
C GLY A 134 4.71 -5.70 18.20
N VAL A 135 5.84 -5.03 18.41
CA VAL A 135 6.35 -4.06 17.43
C VAL A 135 7.39 -4.78 16.55
N TRP A 136 7.41 -4.48 15.25
CA TRP A 136 8.42 -5.01 14.34
C TRP A 136 9.74 -4.25 14.55
N SER A 137 10.82 -4.97 14.91
CA SER A 137 12.11 -4.38 15.29
C SER A 137 13.06 -4.15 14.12
N GLN A 138 12.93 -4.93 13.05
CA GLN A 138 13.83 -4.89 11.91
C GLN A 138 13.07 -5.26 10.64
N VAL A 139 13.21 -4.40 9.63
CA VAL A 139 12.70 -4.62 8.28
C VAL A 139 13.86 -4.43 7.33
N GLU A 140 14.25 -5.49 6.67
CA GLU A 140 15.33 -5.49 5.68
C GLU A 140 14.74 -5.76 4.31
N TRP A 141 15.17 -4.96 3.34
CA TRP A 141 14.83 -5.13 1.93
C TRP A 141 16.07 -5.69 1.24
N ASP A 142 15.96 -6.93 0.77
CA ASP A 142 17.05 -7.60 0.06
C ASP A 142 17.01 -7.23 -1.41
N MET A 143 18.16 -6.97 -2.04
CA MET A 143 18.17 -6.73 -3.48
C MET A 143 17.62 -7.95 -4.23
N PRO A 144 16.86 -7.74 -5.33
CA PRO A 144 16.34 -8.84 -6.11
C PRO A 144 17.50 -9.56 -6.79
N GLU A 145 17.40 -10.89 -6.92
CA GLU A 145 18.45 -11.70 -7.55
C GLU A 145 18.80 -11.16 -8.95
N GLY A 146 20.09 -10.94 -9.20
CA GLY A 146 20.62 -10.52 -10.51
C GLY A 146 20.75 -9.01 -10.73
N MET A 147 20.54 -8.19 -9.71
CA MET A 147 21.03 -6.80 -9.71
C MET A 147 22.31 -6.71 -8.87
N ASP A 148 23.47 -6.76 -9.53
CA ASP A 148 24.74 -6.45 -8.89
C ASP A 148 24.86 -4.91 -8.73
N GLU A 149 25.33 -4.44 -7.56
CA GLU A 149 25.62 -3.02 -7.27
C GLU A 149 26.66 -2.38 -8.22
#